data_AF-A0A951U8Y4-F1
#
_entry.id   AF-A0A951U8Y4-F1
#
_cell.length_a   1.000
_cell.length_b   1.000
_cell.length_c   1.000
_cell.angle_alpha   90.00
_cell.angle_beta   90.00
_cell.angle_gamma   90.00
#
_symmetry.space_group_name_H-M   'P 1'
#
loop_
_entity.id
_entity.type
_entity.pdbx_description
1 polymer ?
#
loop_
_entity_poly.entity_id
_entity_poly.type
_entity_poly.pdbx_seq_one_letter_code
_entity_poly.pdbx_strand_id
1 'polypeptide(L)' 'MEYCSVAYSWIGRGWTQEINWLRIQGEEVAEWKGKYWTDFLNYMAQDRWELVAVAPLGGGEYSISGIVAYFKRPL' A
#
# COMPACT_ATOMS: atom_id res chain seq x y z
N MET A 1 3.06 7.50 -17.63
CA MET A 1 3.26 6.48 -16.59
C MET A 1 2.70 7.03 -15.30
N GLU A 2 1.87 6.25 -14.61
CA GLU A 2 1.38 6.62 -13.30
C GLU A 2 2.11 5.84 -12.19
N TYR A 3 2.39 6.48 -11.05
CA TYR A 3 3.04 5.86 -9.90
C TYR A 3 2.15 5.91 -8.67
N CYS A 4 2.20 4.84 -7.90
CA CYS A 4 1.44 4.64 -6.67
C CYS A 4 2.38 4.12 -5.57
N SER A 5 2.17 4.61 -4.35
CA SER A 5 2.83 4.09 -3.16
C SER A 5 1.77 3.84 -2.10
N VAL A 6 1.87 2.70 -1.41
CA VAL A 6 0.89 2.27 -0.42
C VAL A 6 1.63 1.73 0.78
N ALA A 7 1.31 2.26 1.96
CA ALA A 7 1.76 1.67 3.20
C ALA A 7 0.66 0.77 3.77
N TYR A 8 1.05 -0.40 4.22
CA TYR A 8 0.16 -1.33 4.89
C TYR A 8 0.87 -1.99 6.07
N SER A 9 0.09 -2.52 7.01
CA SER A 9 0.61 -3.17 8.21
C SER A 9 -0.27 -4.34 8.62
N TRP A 10 0.27 -5.24 9.44
CA TRP A 10 -0.50 -6.36 9.97
C TRP A 10 -1.48 -5.89 11.04
N ILE A 11 -2.65 -6.50 11.04
CA ILE A 11 -3.67 -6.30 12.08
C ILE A 11 -3.53 -7.40 13.12
N GLY A 12 -3.21 -7.01 14.35
CA GLY A 12 -3.14 -7.92 15.49
C GLY A 12 -2.08 -9.03 15.30
N ARG A 13 -2.42 -10.25 15.72
CA ARG A 13 -1.53 -11.43 15.64
C ARG A 13 -1.78 -12.31 14.41
N GLY A 14 -2.60 -11.82 13.46
CA GLY A 14 -3.00 -12.58 12.27
C GLY A 14 -2.14 -12.27 11.04
N TRP A 15 -2.52 -12.89 9.92
CA TRP A 15 -1.94 -12.63 8.59
C TRP A 15 -2.66 -11.51 7.82
N THR A 16 -3.71 -10.94 8.41
CA THR A 16 -4.49 -9.86 7.79
C THR A 16 -3.69 -8.57 7.79
N GLN A 17 -3.69 -7.88 6.65
CA GLN A 17 -2.99 -6.62 6.45
C GLN A 17 -3.98 -5.52 6.05
N GLU A 18 -3.77 -4.32 6.57
CA GLU A 18 -4.60 -3.14 6.34
C GLU A 18 -3.77 -1.99 5.80
N ILE A 19 -4.39 -1.20 4.92
CA ILE A 19 -3.75 -0.03 4.32
C ILE A 19 -3.78 1.14 5.30
N ASN A 20 -2.60 1.68 5.59
CA ASN A 20 -2.42 2.86 6.42
C ASN A 20 -2.65 4.15 5.62
N TRP A 21 -2.10 4.20 4.41
CA TRP A 21 -2.27 5.29 3.46
C TRP A 21 -1.95 4.81 2.04
N LEU A 22 -2.53 5.50 1.06
CA LEU A 22 -2.30 5.30 -0.37
C LEU A 22 -2.00 6.66 -0.98
N ARG A 23 -0.98 6.76 -1.83
CA ARG A 23 -0.66 7.96 -2.60
C ARG A 23 -0.50 7.64 -4.08
N ILE A 24 -1.23 8.34 -4.92
CA ILE A 24 -1.12 8.28 -6.38
C ILE A 24 -0.58 9.62 -6.85
N GLN A 25 0.54 9.62 -7.58
CA GLN A 25 1.25 10.85 -7.98
C GLN A 25 1.57 11.80 -6.81
N GLY A 26 1.75 11.26 -5.62
CA GLY A 26 2.02 12.03 -4.40
C GLY A 26 0.77 12.51 -3.66
N GLU A 27 -0.41 12.45 -4.28
CA GLU A 27 -1.68 12.83 -3.66
C GLU A 27 -2.28 11.68 -2.86
N GLU A 28 -2.70 11.95 -1.62
CA GLU A 28 -3.30 10.94 -0.75
C GLU A 28 -4.73 10.58 -1.19
N VAL A 29 -4.99 9.28 -1.33
CA VAL A 29 -6.30 8.74 -1.69
C VAL A 29 -6.92 8.08 -0.45
N ALA A 30 -7.72 8.86 0.28
CA ALA A 30 -8.27 8.46 1.57
C ALA A 30 -9.19 7.23 1.52
N GLU A 31 -9.80 6.94 0.37
CA GLU A 31 -10.78 5.84 0.20
C GLU A 31 -10.22 4.45 0.56
N TRP A 32 -8.91 4.27 0.44
CA TRP A 32 -8.27 2.98 0.69
C TRP A 32 -7.79 2.79 2.13
N LYS A 33 -7.79 3.85 2.95
CA LYS A 33 -7.35 3.77 4.34
C LYS A 33 -8.25 2.82 5.15
N GLY A 34 -7.64 1.87 5.84
CA GLY A 34 -8.33 0.85 6.64
C GLY A 34 -8.97 -0.28 5.81
N LYS A 35 -8.80 -0.29 4.48
CA LYS A 35 -9.21 -1.44 3.65
C LYS A 35 -8.13 -2.53 3.67
N TYR A 36 -8.55 -3.76 3.42
CA TYR A 36 -7.64 -4.90 3.39
C TYR A 36 -6.68 -4.83 2.20
N TRP A 37 -5.44 -5.20 2.47
CA TRP A 37 -4.37 -5.29 1.48
C TRP A 37 -4.72 -6.21 0.31
N THR A 38 -5.36 -7.35 0.60
CA THR A 38 -5.78 -8.33 -0.42
C THR A 38 -6.80 -7.75 -1.40
N ASP A 39 -7.75 -6.96 -0.92
CA ASP A 39 -8.78 -6.35 -1.76
C ASP A 39 -8.17 -5.30 -2.69
N PHE A 40 -7.21 -4.53 -2.17
CA PHE A 40 -6.42 -3.60 -2.96
C PHE A 40 -5.59 -4.31 -4.03
N LEU A 41 -4.89 -5.41 -3.71
CA LEU A 41 -4.14 -6.16 -4.72
C LEU A 41 -5.04 -6.68 -5.85
N ASN A 42 -6.25 -7.15 -5.53
CA ASN A 42 -7.22 -7.58 -6.52
C ASN A 42 -7.66 -6.42 -7.44
N TYR A 43 -7.90 -5.23 -6.87
CA TYR A 43 -8.21 -4.02 -7.64
C TYR A 43 -7.05 -3.60 -8.55
N MET A 44 -5.83 -3.56 -8.01
CA MET A 44 -4.62 -3.16 -8.73
C MET A 44 -4.34 -4.09 -9.92
N ALA A 45 -4.58 -5.39 -9.78
CA ALA A 45 -4.44 -6.35 -10.86
C ALA A 45 -5.42 -6.12 -12.01
N GLN A 46 -6.66 -5.72 -11.72
CA GLN A 46 -7.67 -5.39 -12.74
C GLN A 46 -7.28 -4.13 -13.53
N ASP A 47 -6.66 -3.17 -12.85
CA ASP A 47 -6.32 -1.86 -13.38
C ASP A 47 -4.85 -1.78 -13.89
N ARG A 48 -4.24 -2.95 -14.13
CA ARG A 48 -2.90 -3.13 -14.73
C ARG A 48 -1.77 -2.41 -13.99
N TRP A 49 -1.90 -2.29 -12.67
CA TRP A 49 -0.79 -1.84 -11.84
C TRP A 49 0.21 -2.96 -11.63
N GLU A 50 1.48 -2.64 -11.84
CA GLU A 50 2.61 -3.54 -11.65
C GLU A 50 3.33 -3.19 -10.37
N LEU A 51 3.59 -4.20 -9.52
CA LEU A 51 4.45 -4.05 -8.35
C LEU A 51 5.90 -3.84 -8.80
N VAL A 52 6.49 -2.73 -8.35
CA VAL A 52 7.86 -2.32 -8.68
C VAL A 52 8.83 -2.71 -7.56
N ALA A 53 8.45 -2.43 -6.32
CA ALA A 53 9.31 -2.64 -5.16
C ALA A 53 8.50 -2.75 -3.88
N VAL A 54 9.10 -3.36 -2.87
CA VAL A 54 8.57 -3.47 -1.51
C VAL A 54 9.70 -3.15 -0.54
N ALA A 55 9.43 -2.29 0.44
CA ALA A 55 10.39 -1.92 1.47
C ALA A 55 9.73 -1.90 2.86
N PRO A 56 10.43 -2.36 3.91
CA PRO A 56 9.92 -2.20 5.27
C PRO A 56 9.87 -0.71 5.64
N LEU A 57 8.80 -0.29 6.31
CA LEU A 57 8.80 0.98 7.05
C LEU A 57 9.55 0.75 8.37
N GLY A 58 10.69 1.43 8.52
CA GLY A 58 11.57 1.26 9.66
C GLY A 58 10.88 1.58 11.00
N GLY A 59 11.07 0.67 11.96
CA GLY A 59 10.58 0.75 13.34
C GLY A 59 11.53 1.47 14.29
N GLY A 60 11.40 2.79 14.43
CA GLY A 60 11.78 3.53 15.63
C GLY A 60 10.64 3.53 16.66
N GLU A 61 10.91 3.97 17.91
CA GLU A 61 9.98 3.93 19.05
C GLU A 61 8.63 4.64 18.88
N TYR A 62 8.39 5.31 17.74
CA TYR A 62 7.14 6.01 17.42
C TYR A 62 6.73 5.90 15.95
N SER A 63 7.36 5.03 15.16
CA SER A 63 7.08 4.91 13.72
C SER A 63 6.04 3.84 13.42
N ILE A 64 5.19 4.12 12.43
CA ILE A 64 4.28 3.15 11.81
C ILE A 64 5.08 1.92 11.39
N SER A 65 4.90 0.82 12.12
CA SER A 65 5.43 -0.49 11.71
C SER A 65 4.64 -0.96 10.50
N GLY A 66 5.32 -1.36 9.42
CA GLY A 66 4.62 -1.80 8.23
C GLY A 66 5.53 -2.00 7.03
N ILE A 67 4.92 -2.06 5.87
CA ILE A 67 5.55 -2.23 4.57
C ILE A 67 5.06 -1.12 3.65
N VAL A 68 5.95 -0.52 2.85
CA VAL A 68 5.55 0.24 1.67
C VAL A 68 5.71 -0.64 0.43
N ALA A 69 4.67 -0.70 -0.39
CA ALA A 69 4.74 -1.21 -1.74
C ALA A 69 4.63 -0.08 -2.76
N TYR A 70 5.39 -0.19 -3.84
CA TYR A 70 5.44 0.78 -4.94
C TYR A 70 4.90 0.12 -6.21
N PHE A 71 3.99 0.81 -6.89
CA PHE A 71 3.37 0.34 -8.12
C PHE A 71 3.53 1.36 -9.25
N LYS A 72 3.45 0.88 -10.49
CA LYS A 72 3.36 1.70 -11.69
C LYS A 72 2.29 1.17 -12.64
N ARG A 73 1.72 2.02 -13.49
CA ARG A 73 0.92 1.59 -14.65
C ARG A 73 1.13 2.50 -15.86
N PRO A 74 0.86 2.01 -17.09
CA PRO A 74 0.69 2.88 -18.26
C PRO A 74 -0.42 3.91 -18.04
N LEU A 75 -0.34 5.06 -18.71
CA LEU A 75 -1.48 6.00 -18.79
C LEU A 75 -2.59 5.42 -19.65
#